data_AF-A0A258SDA3-F1
#
_entry.id   AF-A0A258SDA3-F1
#
_cell.length_a   1.000
_cell.length_b   1.000
_cell.length_c   1.000
_cell.angle_alpha   90.00
_cell.angle_beta   90.00
_cell.angle_gamma   90.00
#
_symmetry.space_group_name_H-M   'P 1'
#
loop_
_entity.id
_entity.type
_entity.pdbx_description
1 polymer ?
#
loop_
_entity_poly.entity_id
_entity_poly.type
_entity_poly.pdbx_seq_one_letter_code
_entity_poly.pdbx_strand_id
1 'polypeptide(L)' 'MEWWLAESPVEHALRTLGSALTGDYAGYWRWRIGDYRVVARVEDARIAVLVVRLANLREVYQ' A
#
# COMPACT_ATOMS: atom_id res chain seq x y z
N MET A 1 4.11 -25.49 17.49
CA MET A 1 2.90 -24.80 17.02
C MET A 1 3.37 -23.48 16.43
N GLU A 2 3.72 -23.53 15.16
CA GLU A 2 4.49 -22.50 14.45
C GLU A 2 3.56 -21.40 13.93
N TRP A 3 3.53 -20.30 14.68
CA TRP A 3 2.78 -19.09 14.32
C TRP A 3 3.36 -18.32 13.12
N TRP A 4 4.44 -18.82 12.50
CA TRP A 4 5.13 -18.19 11.37
C TRP A 4 4.56 -18.56 10.00
N LEU A 5 3.63 -19.52 9.93
CA LEU A 5 3.04 -20.00 8.68
C LEU A 5 1.72 -19.31 8.32
N ALA A 6 1.16 -18.50 9.22
CA ALA A 6 0.00 -17.67 8.93
C ALA A 6 0.48 -16.28 8.49
N GLU A 7 -0.03 -15.79 7.36
CA GLU A 7 0.22 -14.43 6.87
C GLU A 7 0.17 -13.43 8.02
N SER A 8 1.22 -12.61 8.16
CA SER A 8 1.29 -11.57 9.19
C SER A 8 0.00 -10.74 9.17
N PRO A 9 -0.63 -10.42 10.32
CA PRO A 9 -1.84 -9.59 10.37
C PRO A 9 -1.67 -8.27 9.60
N VAL A 10 -0.44 -7.75 9.56
CA VAL A 10 -0.08 -6.54 8.82
C VAL A 10 -0.07 -6.82 7.31
N GLU A 11 0.48 -7.94 6.87
CA GLU A 11 0.47 -8.31 5.46
C GLU A 11 -0.96 -8.54 4.95
N HIS A 12 -1.77 -9.27 5.72
CA HIS A 12 -3.17 -9.47 5.40
C HIS A 12 -3.92 -8.13 5.29
N ALA A 13 -3.73 -7.22 6.25
CA ALA A 13 -4.34 -5.88 6.19
C ALA A 13 -3.88 -5.07 4.98
N LEU A 14 -2.60 -5.13 4.61
CA LEU A 14 -2.08 -4.45 3.43
C LEU A 14 -2.76 -4.95 2.15
N ARG A 15 -2.94 -6.27 2.01
CA ARG A 15 -3.58 -6.88 0.85
C ARG A 15 -5.09 -6.64 0.82
N THR A 16 -5.76 -6.57 1.96
CA THR A 16 -7.23 -6.42 2.04
C THR A 16 -7.68 -4.96 1.96
N LEU A 17 -6.87 -4.01 2.43
CA LEU A 17 -7.22 -2.58 2.45
C LEU A 17 -6.76 -1.82 1.20
N GLY A 18 -5.91 -2.43 0.36
CA GLY A 18 -5.33 -1.81 -0.82
C GLY A 18 -5.86 -2.36 -2.13
N SER A 19 -5.40 -1.79 -3.24
CA SER A 19 -5.58 -2.36 -4.58
C SER A 19 -4.23 -2.57 -5.23
N ALA A 20 -4.01 -3.78 -5.75
CA ALA A 20 -2.85 -4.06 -6.58
C ALA A 20 -2.90 -3.23 -7.87
N LEU A 21 -1.77 -2.62 -8.24
CA LEU A 21 -1.62 -1.91 -9.51
C LEU A 21 -1.27 -2.90 -10.63
N THR A 22 -1.56 -2.51 -11.86
CA THR A 22 -1.34 -3.32 -13.08
C THR A 22 -0.44 -2.56 -14.08
N GLY A 23 -0.02 -3.24 -15.15
CA GLY A 23 0.84 -2.65 -16.18
C GLY A 23 2.26 -2.41 -15.68
N ASP A 24 2.84 -1.26 -16.01
CA ASP A 24 4.22 -0.87 -15.62
C ASP A 24 4.43 -0.82 -14.10
N TYR A 25 3.36 -0.73 -13.31
CA TYR A 25 3.40 -0.71 -11.85
C TYR A 25 2.95 -2.03 -11.21
N ALA A 26 2.93 -3.14 -11.97
CA ALA A 26 2.64 -4.46 -11.42
C ALA A 26 3.60 -4.80 -10.26
N GLY A 27 3.05 -5.37 -9.18
CA GLY A 27 3.78 -5.64 -7.94
C GLY A 27 3.75 -4.50 -6.92
N TYR A 28 3.24 -3.33 -7.29
CA TYR A 28 2.91 -2.26 -6.35
C TYR A 28 1.45 -2.31 -5.94
N TRP A 29 1.18 -1.72 -4.78
CA TRP A 29 -0.11 -1.62 -4.13
C TRP A 29 -0.42 -0.17 -3.86
N ARG A 30 -1.71 0.19 -3.95
CA ARG A 30 -2.19 1.54 -3.66
C ARG A 30 -3.21 1.51 -2.52
N TRP A 31 -3.06 2.42 -1.56
CA TRP A 31 -4.03 2.66 -0.50
C TRP A 31 -4.51 4.10 -0.51
N ARG A 32 -5.71 4.33 0.04
CA ARG A 32 -6.22 5.65 0.37
C ARG A 32 -6.23 5.81 1.89
N ILE A 33 -5.51 6.79 2.40
CA ILE A 33 -5.44 7.12 3.83
C ILE A 33 -5.85 8.59 3.97
N GLY A 34 -7.11 8.83 4.34
CA GLY A 34 -7.69 10.18 4.30
C GLY A 34 -7.65 10.78 2.89
N ASP A 35 -6.96 11.91 2.76
CA ASP A 35 -6.73 12.62 1.49
C ASP A 35 -5.49 12.15 0.72
N TYR A 36 -4.70 11.24 1.31
CA TYR A 36 -3.44 10.77 0.73
C TYR A 36 -3.62 9.47 -0.05
N ARG A 37 -2.81 9.33 -1.10
CA ARG A 37 -2.63 8.08 -1.83
C ARG A 37 -1.20 7.57 -1.62
N VAL A 38 -1.08 6.38 -1.05
CA VAL A 38 0.20 5.70 -0.81
C VAL A 38 0.38 4.63 -1.87
N VAL A 39 1.59 4.49 -2.43
CA VAL A 39 1.91 3.46 -3.44
C VAL A 39 3.16 2.69 -3.02
N ALA A 40 3.01 1.50 -2.46
CA ALA A 40 4.13 0.72 -1.91
C ALA A 40 4.27 -0.63 -2.57
N ARG A 41 5.43 -1.27 -2.39
CA ARG A 41 5.63 -2.69 -2.68
C ARG A 41 5.74 -3.41 -1.34
N VAL A 42 4.98 -4.50 -1.20
CA VAL A 42 5.04 -5.35 -0.01
C VAL A 42 6.04 -6.46 -0.30
N GLU A 43 7.09 -6.57 0.52
CA GLU A 43 8.04 -7.68 0.46
C GLU A 43 7.99 -8.42 1.81
N ASP A 44 7.95 -9.75 1.79
CA ASP A 44 7.62 -10.61 2.95
C ASP A 44 8.29 -10.18 4.27
N ALA A 45 9.59 -9.87 4.24
CA ALA A 45 10.36 -9.53 5.43
C ALA A 45 10.51 -8.02 5.67
N ARG A 46 10.06 -7.16 4.73
CA ARG A 46 10.26 -5.70 4.77
C ARG A 46 9.12 -4.98 4.03
N ILE A 47 8.36 -4.16 4.76
CA ILE A 47 7.38 -3.27 4.15
C ILE A 47 8.10 -2.01 3.67
N ALA A 48 8.37 -1.92 2.36
CA ALA A 48 8.96 -0.73 1.74
C ALA A 48 7.85 0.21 1.23
N VAL A 49 7.50 1.21 2.04
CA VAL A 49 6.48 2.22 1.69
C VAL A 49 7.09 3.37 0.88
N LEU A 50 6.82 3.40 -0.43
CA LEU A 50 7.13 4.57 -1.27
C LEU A 50 5.93 5.51 -1.29
N VAL A 51 6.10 6.76 -0.86
CA VAL A 51 5.04 7.77 -0.96
C VAL A 51 5.22 8.52 -2.27
N VAL A 52 4.52 8.08 -3.32
CA VAL A 52 4.70 8.59 -4.70
C VAL A 52 4.15 10.02 -4.88
N ARG A 53 3.09 10.42 -4.15
CA ARG A 53 2.63 11.82 -4.09
C ARG A 53 1.90 12.16 -2.80
N LEU A 54 2.30 13.27 -2.16
CA LEU A 54 1.50 14.00 -1.17
C LEU A 54 0.77 15.13 -1.92
N ALA A 55 -0.55 15.10 -1.99
CA ALA A 55 -1.33 16.21 -2.53
C ALA A 55 -2.39 16.60 -1.51
N ASN A 56 -2.42 17.87 -1.12
CA ASN A 56 -3.52 18.45 -0.38
C ASN A 56 -4.64 18.75 -1.39
N LEU A 57 -5.77 18.04 -1.33
CA LEU A 57 -6.89 18.26 -2.27
C LEU A 57 -7.57 19.64 -2.12
N ARG A 58 -7.13 20.51 -1.19
CA ARG A 58 -7.58 21.91 -1.15
C ARG A 58 -7.02 22.79 -2.26
N GLU A 59 -6.02 22.35 -3.04
CA GLU A 59 -5.43 23.17 -4.12
C GLU A 59 -5.70 22.67 -5.54
N VAL A 60 -6.44 21.56 -5.73
CA VAL A 60 -6.73 21.00 -7.07
C VAL A 60 -8.09 21.46 -7.64
N TYR A 61 -8.89 22.18 -6.86
CA TYR A 61 -10.16 22.80 -7.28
C TYR A 61 -10.11 24.34 -7.29
N GLN A 62 -8.92 24.94 -7.45
CA GLN A 62 -8.78 26.35 -7.83
C GLN A 62 -8.43 26.44 -9.31
#